data_AF-A0A6J4K1T4-F1
#
_entry.id   AF-A0A6J4K1T4-F1
#
_cell.length_a   1.000
_cell.length_b   1.000
_cell.length_c   1.000
_cell.angle_alpha   90.00
_cell.angle_beta   90.00
_cell.angle_gamma   90.00
#
_symmetry.space_group_name_H-M   'P 1'
#
loop_
_entity.id
_entity.type
_entity.pdbx_description
1 polymer ?
#
loop_
_entity_poly.entity_id
_entity_poly.type
_entity_poly.pdbx_seq_one_letter_code
_entity_poly.pdbx_strand_id
1 'polypeptide(L)'
;AAPDPAGPTPGAPAGPYAGPAPGPDPATRPGPAGDGAAVRPGPVVGAPGGGVAELRVIPVRGLPDFRPGDDLAGALAAALPWLADGDVVVVTSKAVSKVEGRLVPVPADPAGREAARQAAVDAETVRVVAARGRTRIVETRHGLVLAAAGVDASNVRPGELALLPVDPDASARRLRDALRRLTGRTVAVVVSDTMGRPWRTGVVDVAIGAAGIRAVDDLRGATDTHGMRLGMTEVAVADQVAAAAELAKGKLSGVPVAVVRGLAPVDDPRGARGMLRSPAEDLFRLGTAEAVEQGRRAALADLAAPEPPAHADARATLAAWTPPDEDQRSLATVLLAYLDARPDATRRACRPGHLTASALVLDATGSRVLLTLHPRVGAWVPLGGHLEPEDATLAAAAAREAAEESGIPDLRLDPVPLHVGVHPVTCSLGVPTRHLDVTFLLTAPDGARPVRSDESDDLAWFPVDALPAGAVADLPPLLAHGAARLAGTG
;
A
#
# COMPACT_ATOMS: atom_id res chain seq x y z
N ALA A 1 61.07 12.03 15.90
CA ALA A 1 59.95 12.58 16.70
C ALA A 1 59.72 14.01 16.24
N ALA A 2 58.83 14.17 15.26
CA ALA A 2 58.41 15.47 14.75
C ALA A 2 57.00 15.77 15.35
N PRO A 3 56.72 17.01 15.76
CA PRO A 3 55.45 17.35 16.39
C PRO A 3 54.35 17.57 15.34
N ASP A 4 53.15 17.14 15.70
CA ASP A 4 51.88 17.19 14.97
C ASP A 4 51.29 18.61 14.97
N PRO A 5 50.85 19.18 13.83
CA PRO A 5 50.17 20.48 13.82
C PRO A 5 48.68 20.35 14.15
N ALA A 6 48.24 21.26 15.02
CA ALA A 6 46.91 21.37 15.61
C ALA A 6 45.73 21.26 14.62
N GLY A 7 44.74 20.44 14.98
CA GLY A 7 43.41 20.46 14.36
C GLY A 7 42.56 21.65 14.82
N PRO A 8 41.52 22.03 14.04
CA PRO A 8 40.71 23.20 14.34
C PRO A 8 39.73 22.96 15.50
N THR A 9 39.53 24.00 16.29
CA THR A 9 38.55 24.10 17.38
C THR A 9 37.10 23.95 16.89
N PRO A 10 36.20 23.33 17.68
CA PRO A 10 34.79 23.24 17.30
C PRO A 10 34.07 24.57 17.55
N GLY A 11 33.39 25.05 16.50
CA GLY A 11 32.49 26.19 16.55
C GLY A 11 31.21 25.92 17.35
N ALA A 12 30.58 27.01 17.79
CA ALA A 12 29.44 27.13 18.68
C ALA A 12 28.20 26.25 18.32
N PRO A 13 27.35 25.90 19.31
CA PRO A 13 26.16 25.09 19.08
C PRO A 13 25.13 25.83 18.22
N ALA A 14 24.63 25.15 17.19
CA ALA A 14 23.48 25.57 16.42
C ALA A 14 22.22 25.57 17.31
N GLY A 15 21.42 26.64 17.22
CA GLY A 15 20.10 26.73 17.88
C GLY A 15 19.12 25.67 17.38
N PRO A 16 18.02 25.42 18.11
CA PRO A 16 17.10 24.33 17.80
C PRO A 16 16.39 24.55 16.46
N TYR A 17 16.51 23.55 15.59
CA TYR A 17 15.79 23.42 14.34
C TYR A 17 14.28 23.30 14.62
N ALA A 18 13.49 24.33 14.31
CA ALA A 18 12.04 24.23 14.34
C ALA A 18 11.59 23.46 13.09
N GLY A 19 11.21 22.19 13.27
CA GLY A 19 10.62 21.38 12.21
C GLY A 19 9.28 21.95 11.71
N PRO A 20 8.84 21.58 10.49
CA PRO A 20 7.56 22.05 9.96
C PRO A 20 6.39 21.53 10.81
N ALA A 21 5.33 22.33 10.87
CA ALA A 21 4.10 22.00 11.58
C ALA A 21 3.52 20.65 11.09
N PRO A 22 2.92 19.83 11.98
CA PRO A 22 2.31 18.57 11.59
C PRO A 22 1.17 18.83 10.60
N GLY A 23 1.20 18.13 9.47
CA GLY A 23 0.10 18.13 8.51
C GLY A 23 -1.18 17.54 9.10
N PRO A 24 -2.33 17.74 8.44
CA PRO A 24 -3.62 17.26 8.93
C PRO A 24 -3.65 15.73 9.08
N ASP A 25 -4.30 15.29 10.16
CA ASP A 25 -4.49 13.90 10.57
C ASP A 25 -5.14 13.06 9.44
N PRO A 26 -4.55 11.92 9.02
CA PRO A 26 -5.12 11.05 7.99
C PRO A 26 -6.47 10.40 8.37
N ALA A 27 -7.00 10.64 9.57
CA ALA A 27 -8.27 10.10 10.04
C ALA A 27 -9.55 10.69 9.38
N THR A 28 -9.45 11.56 8.37
CA THR A 28 -10.62 12.15 7.69
C THR A 28 -10.62 11.88 6.18
N ARG A 29 -10.77 10.60 5.80
CA ARG A 29 -11.31 10.26 4.48
C ARG A 29 -12.60 9.45 4.66
N PRO A 30 -13.75 9.91 4.13
CA PRO A 30 -14.92 9.06 4.06
C PRO A 30 -14.62 7.93 3.07
N GLY A 31 -14.58 6.69 3.56
CA GLY A 31 -14.56 5.51 2.69
C GLY A 31 -15.83 5.44 1.83
N PRO A 32 -15.79 4.78 0.66
CA PRO A 32 -16.96 4.68 -0.20
C PRO A 32 -18.08 3.93 0.54
N ALA A 33 -19.27 4.51 0.52
CA ALA A 33 -20.48 3.92 1.08
C ALA A 33 -20.85 2.67 0.27
N GLY A 34 -20.48 1.49 0.79
CA GLY A 34 -21.05 0.23 0.38
C GLY A 34 -22.29 -0.05 1.23
N ASP A 35 -23.47 0.10 0.62
CA ASP A 35 -24.74 -0.35 1.20
C ASP A 35 -24.73 -1.86 1.39
N GLY A 36 -24.54 -2.27 2.63
CA GLY A 36 -24.68 -3.64 3.08
C GLY A 36 -25.06 -3.63 4.55
N ALA A 37 -26.36 -3.60 4.83
CA ALA A 37 -26.89 -3.70 6.18
C ALA A 37 -26.52 -5.06 6.81
N ALA A 38 -25.37 -5.12 7.47
CA ALA A 38 -24.97 -6.25 8.30
C ALA A 38 -25.30 -5.95 9.77
N VAL A 39 -26.27 -6.68 10.29
CA VAL A 39 -26.62 -6.75 11.72
C VAL A 39 -25.33 -6.99 12.52
N ARG A 40 -25.00 -6.10 13.47
CA ARG A 40 -23.81 -6.19 14.33
C ARG A 40 -24.20 -6.75 15.72
N PRO A 41 -23.87 -8.01 16.06
CA PRO A 41 -24.02 -8.51 17.42
C PRO A 41 -22.76 -8.26 18.24
N GLY A 42 -22.93 -8.07 19.55
CA GLY A 42 -21.90 -7.74 20.53
C GLY A 42 -20.81 -8.82 20.77
N PRO A 43 -20.00 -8.64 21.83
CA PRO A 43 -18.77 -9.40 22.07
C PRO A 43 -19.00 -10.90 22.27
N VAL A 44 -18.01 -11.70 21.85
CA VAL A 44 -18.09 -13.19 21.78
C VAL A 44 -17.70 -13.87 23.10
N VAL A 45 -17.01 -13.17 23.99
CA VAL A 45 -16.59 -13.71 25.28
C VAL A 45 -17.30 -12.95 26.38
N GLY A 46 -18.39 -13.54 26.87
CA GLY A 46 -19.28 -12.91 27.83
C GLY A 46 -19.97 -11.66 27.29
N ALA A 47 -20.96 -11.18 28.05
CA ALA A 47 -21.57 -9.87 27.81
C ALA A 47 -20.49 -8.76 27.71
N PRO A 48 -20.79 -7.58 27.13
CA PRO A 48 -19.82 -6.49 27.04
C PRO A 48 -19.19 -6.21 28.41
N GLY A 49 -17.92 -6.59 28.59
CA GLY A 49 -17.16 -6.42 29.83
C GLY A 49 -16.98 -7.65 30.73
N GLY A 50 -17.41 -8.85 30.36
CA GLY A 50 -17.29 -10.06 31.20
C GLY A 50 -16.32 -11.11 30.66
N GLY A 51 -15.12 -11.24 31.24
CA GLY A 51 -14.28 -12.41 31.02
C GLY A 51 -14.99 -13.71 31.43
N VAL A 52 -14.55 -14.86 30.92
CA VAL A 52 -15.08 -16.16 31.37
C VAL A 52 -14.71 -16.39 32.84
N ALA A 53 -15.67 -16.86 33.64
CA ALA A 53 -15.43 -17.15 35.06
C ALA A 53 -14.41 -18.29 35.26
N GLU A 54 -14.45 -19.29 34.37
CA GLU A 54 -13.49 -20.39 34.32
C GLU A 54 -13.28 -20.83 32.86
N LEU A 55 -12.03 -21.10 32.48
CA LEU A 55 -11.68 -21.73 31.21
C LEU A 55 -10.93 -23.04 31.49
N ARG A 56 -11.39 -24.15 30.90
CA ARG A 56 -10.73 -25.46 31.02
C ARG A 56 -10.22 -25.93 29.67
N VAL A 57 -8.96 -26.38 29.63
CA VAL A 57 -8.35 -27.00 28.45
C VAL A 57 -8.03 -28.45 28.78
N ILE A 58 -8.72 -29.39 28.12
CA ILE A 58 -8.73 -30.80 28.50
C ILE A 58 -8.15 -31.63 27.34
N PRO A 59 -7.00 -32.32 27.54
CA PRO A 59 -6.41 -33.16 26.49
C PRO A 59 -7.24 -34.44 26.26
N VAL A 60 -7.40 -34.84 25.00
CA VAL A 60 -8.11 -36.07 24.62
C VAL A 60 -7.09 -37.19 24.40
N ARG A 61 -6.91 -38.03 25.43
CA ARG A 61 -5.95 -39.13 25.41
C ARG A 61 -6.58 -40.42 24.86
N GLY A 62 -5.72 -41.36 24.42
CA GLY A 62 -6.15 -42.69 23.98
C GLY A 62 -6.68 -42.76 22.54
N LEU A 63 -6.51 -41.70 21.75
CA LEU A 63 -6.82 -41.72 20.31
C LEU A 63 -5.78 -42.54 19.54
N PRO A 64 -6.17 -43.21 18.44
CA PRO A 64 -5.24 -43.99 17.61
C PRO A 64 -4.29 -43.09 16.80
N ASP A 65 -3.22 -43.68 16.26
CA ASP A 65 -2.44 -43.04 15.20
C ASP A 65 -3.23 -43.10 13.88
N PHE A 66 -3.98 -42.04 13.61
CA PHE A 66 -4.86 -41.93 12.44
C PHE A 66 -4.16 -42.21 11.11
N ARG A 67 -4.91 -42.82 10.19
CA ARG A 67 -4.51 -43.18 8.82
C ARG A 67 -5.57 -42.77 7.80
N PRO A 68 -5.21 -42.75 6.50
CA PRO A 68 -6.17 -42.45 5.44
C PRO A 68 -7.41 -43.33 5.54
N GLY A 69 -8.59 -42.70 5.61
CA GLY A 69 -9.88 -43.37 5.71
C GLY A 69 -10.40 -43.65 7.13
N ASP A 70 -9.60 -43.41 8.18
CA ASP A 70 -10.06 -43.61 9.56
C ASP A 70 -11.20 -42.63 9.95
N ASP A 71 -12.15 -43.11 10.76
CA ASP A 71 -13.25 -42.29 11.27
C ASP A 71 -12.81 -41.44 12.47
N LEU A 72 -12.29 -40.25 12.18
CA LEU A 72 -11.93 -39.25 13.20
C LEU A 72 -13.11 -38.86 14.09
N ALA A 73 -14.32 -38.72 13.52
CA ALA A 73 -15.48 -38.26 14.28
C ALA A 73 -15.98 -39.34 15.24
N GLY A 74 -16.04 -40.59 14.79
CA GLY A 74 -16.38 -41.76 15.62
C GLY A 74 -15.39 -41.98 16.75
N ALA A 75 -14.09 -41.90 16.45
CA ALA A 75 -13.04 -42.02 17.47
C ALA A 75 -13.17 -40.93 18.55
N LEU A 76 -13.45 -39.68 18.15
CA LEU A 76 -13.67 -38.59 19.08
C LEU A 76 -14.97 -38.75 19.87
N ALA A 77 -16.07 -39.13 19.24
CA ALA A 77 -17.35 -39.37 19.93
C ALA A 77 -17.20 -40.46 21.02
N ALA A 78 -16.44 -41.53 20.72
CA ALA A 78 -16.15 -42.58 21.70
C ALA A 78 -15.23 -42.09 22.84
N ALA A 79 -14.22 -41.27 22.54
CA ALA A 79 -13.28 -40.73 23.54
C ALA A 79 -13.87 -39.59 24.39
N LEU A 80 -14.97 -38.98 23.95
CA LEU A 80 -15.57 -37.78 24.53
C LEU A 80 -17.02 -38.00 25.01
N PRO A 81 -17.32 -39.01 25.84
CA PRO A 81 -18.68 -39.18 26.39
C PRO A 81 -19.09 -38.00 27.30
N TRP A 82 -18.12 -37.19 27.72
CA TRP A 82 -18.28 -36.00 28.57
C TRP A 82 -18.35 -34.68 27.78
N LEU A 83 -18.42 -34.72 26.44
CA LEU A 83 -18.58 -33.54 25.59
C LEU A 83 -19.87 -32.79 25.96
N ALA A 84 -19.79 -31.48 26.06
CA ALA A 84 -20.90 -30.61 26.42
C ALA A 84 -21.20 -29.60 25.32
N ASP A 85 -22.43 -29.08 25.31
CA ASP A 85 -22.81 -27.99 24.42
C ASP A 85 -21.97 -26.74 24.70
N GLY A 86 -21.52 -26.07 23.64
CA GLY A 86 -20.64 -24.91 23.73
C GLY A 86 -19.14 -25.23 23.91
N ASP A 87 -18.75 -26.50 23.96
CA ASP A 87 -17.34 -26.89 23.91
C ASP A 87 -16.72 -26.57 22.54
N VAL A 88 -15.42 -26.26 22.54
CA VAL A 88 -14.62 -26.11 21.31
C VAL A 88 -13.64 -27.28 21.22
N VAL A 89 -13.80 -28.12 20.19
CA VAL A 89 -12.90 -29.25 19.91
C VAL A 89 -11.76 -28.75 19.02
N VAL A 90 -10.54 -28.73 19.54
CA VAL A 90 -9.36 -28.30 18.79
C VAL A 90 -8.56 -29.51 18.34
N VAL A 91 -8.48 -29.72 17.02
CA VAL A 91 -7.81 -30.86 16.39
C VAL A 91 -6.61 -30.40 15.58
N THR A 92 -5.48 -31.10 15.69
CA THR A 92 -4.31 -30.78 14.87
C THR A 92 -4.57 -31.03 13.38
N SER A 93 -4.00 -30.16 12.54
CA SER A 93 -3.92 -30.29 11.08
C SER A 93 -3.51 -31.70 10.66
N LYS A 94 -2.48 -32.26 11.32
CA LYS A 94 -1.95 -33.60 11.06
C LYS A 94 -2.99 -34.71 11.19
N ALA A 95 -3.83 -34.69 12.22
CA ALA A 95 -4.87 -35.70 12.39
C ALA A 95 -5.90 -35.62 11.26
N VAL A 96 -6.30 -34.41 10.88
CA VAL A 96 -7.19 -34.15 9.74
C VAL A 96 -6.53 -34.60 8.42
N SER A 97 -5.29 -34.17 8.17
CA SER A 97 -4.50 -34.53 7.00
C SER A 97 -4.36 -36.03 6.83
N LYS A 98 -4.10 -36.76 7.92
CA LYS A 98 -3.98 -38.22 7.90
C LYS A 98 -5.27 -38.88 7.43
N VAL A 99 -6.42 -38.55 8.04
CA VAL A 99 -7.71 -39.17 7.68
C VAL A 99 -8.18 -38.75 6.29
N GLU A 100 -7.81 -37.56 5.83
CA GLU A 100 -8.11 -37.04 4.49
C GLU A 100 -7.10 -37.48 3.41
N GLY A 101 -6.15 -38.37 3.74
CA GLY A 101 -5.22 -38.91 2.76
C GLY A 101 -4.16 -37.93 2.25
N ARG A 102 -3.85 -36.88 3.03
CA ARG A 102 -2.84 -35.85 2.71
C ARG A 102 -1.43 -36.28 3.12
N LEU A 103 -1.11 -37.56 2.95
CA LEU A 103 0.22 -38.12 3.19
C LEU A 103 0.91 -38.36 1.84
N VAL A 104 2.18 -37.97 1.74
CA VAL A 104 3.01 -38.13 0.54
C VAL A 104 4.16 -39.09 0.87
N PRO A 105 4.36 -40.16 0.08
CA PRO A 105 5.51 -41.03 0.26
C PRO A 105 6.80 -40.32 -0.14
N VAL A 106 7.88 -40.55 0.60
CA VAL A 106 9.20 -40.01 0.32
C VAL A 106 10.29 -41.09 0.38
N PRO A 107 11.37 -40.96 -0.41
CA PRO A 107 12.49 -41.89 -0.38
C PRO A 107 13.13 -42.01 1.01
N ALA A 108 13.74 -43.17 1.25
CA ALA A 108 14.46 -43.43 2.49
C ALA A 108 15.79 -42.66 2.56
N ASP A 109 16.44 -42.43 1.41
CA ASP A 109 17.72 -41.75 1.35
C ASP A 109 17.57 -40.24 1.65
N PRO A 110 18.56 -39.62 2.34
CA PRO A 110 18.42 -38.23 2.78
C PRO A 110 18.24 -37.22 1.63
N ALA A 111 18.92 -37.43 0.51
CA ALA A 111 18.88 -36.50 -0.62
C ALA A 111 17.52 -36.56 -1.35
N GLY A 112 17.03 -37.76 -1.63
CA GLY A 112 15.73 -38.02 -2.23
C GLY A 112 14.58 -37.57 -1.33
N ARG A 113 14.68 -37.80 -0.02
CA ARG A 113 13.69 -37.28 0.95
C ARG A 113 13.60 -35.77 0.90
N GLU A 114 14.74 -35.10 0.93
CA GLU A 114 14.79 -33.65 0.94
C GLU A 114 14.33 -33.05 -0.41
N ALA A 115 14.67 -33.68 -1.54
CA ALA A 115 14.16 -33.31 -2.85
C ALA A 115 12.63 -33.45 -2.92
N ALA A 116 12.08 -34.57 -2.42
CA ALA A 116 10.63 -34.79 -2.36
C ALA A 116 9.93 -33.78 -1.44
N ARG A 117 10.55 -33.43 -0.30
CA ARG A 117 10.05 -32.38 0.58
C ARG A 117 10.01 -31.04 -0.13
N GLN A 118 11.08 -30.65 -0.81
CA GLN A 118 11.15 -29.40 -1.54
C GLN A 118 10.08 -29.34 -2.65
N ALA A 119 9.90 -30.43 -3.40
CA ALA A 119 8.86 -30.54 -4.42
C ALA A 119 7.44 -30.42 -3.84
N ALA A 120 7.19 -31.02 -2.66
CA ALA A 120 5.92 -30.86 -1.96
C ALA A 120 5.69 -29.41 -1.51
N VAL A 121 6.73 -28.72 -1.01
CA VAL A 121 6.63 -27.29 -0.68
C VAL A 121 6.33 -26.47 -1.93
N ASP A 122 7.01 -26.75 -3.05
CA ASP A 122 6.79 -26.05 -4.32
C ASP A 122 5.35 -26.21 -4.82
N ALA A 123 4.79 -27.42 -4.76
CA ALA A 123 3.43 -27.72 -5.19
C ALA A 123 2.34 -27.06 -4.33
N GLU A 124 2.65 -26.70 -3.08
CA GLU A 124 1.74 -26.02 -2.17
C GLU A 124 1.97 -24.49 -2.16
N THR A 125 3.05 -24.00 -2.77
CA THR A 125 3.46 -22.59 -2.79
C THR A 125 2.75 -21.82 -3.91
N VAL A 126 2.06 -20.75 -3.53
CA VAL A 126 1.55 -19.72 -4.47
C VAL A 126 2.64 -18.69 -4.76
N ARG A 127 3.33 -18.23 -3.71
CA ARG A 127 4.49 -17.34 -3.84
C ARG A 127 5.45 -17.50 -2.68
N VAL A 128 6.72 -17.21 -2.95
CA VAL A 128 7.73 -17.06 -1.90
C VAL A 128 7.59 -15.68 -1.27
N VAL A 129 7.64 -15.65 0.06
CA VAL A 129 7.57 -14.42 0.88
C VAL A 129 8.94 -14.07 1.43
N ALA A 130 9.71 -15.08 1.85
CA ALA A 130 11.08 -14.90 2.29
C ALA A 130 11.84 -16.21 2.16
N ALA A 131 13.15 -16.14 1.93
CA ALA A 131 14.02 -17.30 1.89
C ALA A 131 15.32 -17.04 2.64
N ARG A 132 15.81 -18.06 3.36
CA ARG A 132 17.15 -18.09 3.96
C ARG A 132 17.74 -19.48 3.80
N GLY A 133 18.69 -19.62 2.89
CA GLY A 133 19.21 -20.93 2.50
C GLY A 133 18.07 -21.81 1.97
N ARG A 134 17.91 -23.00 2.55
CA ARG A 134 16.86 -23.95 2.17
C ARG A 134 15.49 -23.64 2.78
N THR A 135 15.44 -22.80 3.82
CA THR A 135 14.19 -22.48 4.52
C THR A 135 13.46 -21.39 3.76
N ARG A 136 12.16 -21.60 3.51
CA ARG A 136 11.29 -20.64 2.84
C ARG A 136 10.05 -20.38 3.66
N ILE A 137 9.68 -19.12 3.78
CA ILE A 137 8.34 -18.68 4.16
C ILE A 137 7.59 -18.45 2.86
N VAL A 138 6.43 -19.07 2.73
CA VAL A 138 5.64 -19.05 1.50
C VAL A 138 4.19 -18.79 1.80
N GLU A 139 3.49 -18.18 0.86
CA GLU A 139 2.04 -18.18 0.82
C GLU A 139 1.56 -19.47 0.19
N THR A 140 0.64 -20.17 0.83
CA THR A 140 0.02 -21.38 0.30
C THR A 140 -1.30 -21.07 -0.42
N ARG A 141 -1.87 -22.05 -1.13
CA ARG A 141 -3.20 -21.92 -1.75
C ARG A 141 -4.34 -21.58 -0.78
N HIS A 142 -4.13 -21.79 0.51
CA HIS A 142 -5.07 -21.40 1.56
C HIS A 142 -5.03 -19.90 1.86
N GLY A 143 -3.96 -19.20 1.44
CA GLY A 143 -3.61 -17.84 1.85
C GLY A 143 -2.74 -17.78 3.12
N LEU A 144 -2.39 -18.92 3.72
CA LEU A 144 -1.51 -18.97 4.90
C LEU A 144 -0.07 -18.63 4.52
N VAL A 145 0.59 -17.78 5.31
CA VAL A 145 2.01 -17.41 5.16
C VAL A 145 2.83 -18.09 6.26
N LEU A 146 3.53 -19.17 5.91
CA LEU A 146 4.22 -20.01 6.88
C LEU A 146 5.46 -20.71 6.30
N ALA A 147 6.27 -21.28 7.20
CA ALA A 147 7.46 -22.02 6.82
C ALA A 147 7.11 -23.31 6.08
N ALA A 148 7.84 -23.58 5.00
CA ALA A 148 7.75 -24.83 4.24
C ALA A 148 6.31 -25.24 3.84
N ALA A 149 5.43 -24.27 3.58
CA ALA A 149 4.03 -24.50 3.20
C ALA A 149 3.21 -25.36 4.17
N GLY A 150 3.64 -25.52 5.44
CA GLY A 150 3.03 -26.45 6.38
C GLY A 150 3.31 -27.93 6.09
N VAL A 151 4.26 -28.23 5.19
CA VAL A 151 4.73 -29.60 4.92
C VAL A 151 5.56 -30.09 6.11
N ASP A 152 5.07 -31.15 6.76
CA ASP A 152 5.62 -31.65 8.01
C ASP A 152 6.09 -33.12 7.88
N ALA A 153 7.24 -33.42 8.46
CA ALA A 153 7.81 -34.77 8.55
C ALA A 153 7.73 -35.36 9.97
N SER A 154 7.20 -34.60 10.93
CA SER A 154 7.05 -35.01 12.32
C SER A 154 5.73 -35.74 12.55
N ASN A 155 5.73 -36.70 13.48
CA ASN A 155 4.57 -37.48 13.88
C ASN A 155 3.85 -38.19 12.70
N VAL A 156 4.59 -38.55 11.65
CA VAL A 156 4.19 -39.43 10.53
C VAL A 156 5.15 -40.63 10.49
N ARG A 157 4.84 -41.68 9.70
CA ARG A 157 5.79 -42.81 9.61
C ARG A 157 7.07 -42.39 8.89
N PRO A 158 8.21 -43.05 9.16
CA PRO A 158 9.38 -42.94 8.31
C PRO A 158 9.00 -43.18 6.84
N GLY A 159 9.44 -42.30 5.94
CA GLY A 159 9.09 -42.39 4.52
C GLY A 159 7.79 -41.67 4.15
N GLU A 160 7.21 -40.84 5.02
CA GLU A 160 6.04 -40.03 4.74
C GLU A 160 6.28 -38.55 5.05
N LEU A 161 5.53 -37.67 4.36
CA LEU A 161 5.29 -36.27 4.71
C LEU A 161 3.80 -36.03 4.84
N ALA A 162 3.38 -35.17 5.76
CA ALA A 162 2.02 -34.66 5.83
C ALA A 162 1.94 -33.29 5.15
N LEU A 163 0.96 -33.14 4.25
CA LEU A 163 0.54 -31.84 3.72
C LEU A 163 -0.64 -31.32 4.55
N LEU A 164 -0.93 -30.03 4.49
CA LEU A 164 -2.14 -29.47 5.10
C LEU A 164 -3.42 -30.04 4.47
N PRO A 165 -4.55 -30.06 5.21
CA PRO A 165 -5.87 -30.35 4.63
C PRO A 165 -6.19 -29.37 3.50
N VAL A 166 -6.85 -29.83 2.42
CA VAL A 166 -7.11 -28.98 1.23
C VAL A 166 -8.04 -27.81 1.55
N ASP A 167 -9.01 -28.03 2.43
CA ASP A 167 -9.90 -26.98 2.93
C ASP A 167 -10.17 -27.25 4.43
N PRO A 168 -9.30 -26.73 5.32
CA PRO A 168 -9.41 -27.00 6.75
C PRO A 168 -10.70 -26.45 7.38
N ASP A 169 -11.26 -25.37 6.84
CA ASP A 169 -12.57 -24.84 7.25
C ASP A 169 -13.70 -25.84 6.91
N ALA A 170 -13.65 -26.45 5.72
CA ALA A 170 -14.60 -27.48 5.34
C ALA A 170 -14.42 -28.75 6.16
N SER A 171 -13.18 -29.13 6.49
CA SER A 171 -12.88 -30.23 7.41
C SER A 171 -13.45 -29.98 8.81
N ALA A 172 -13.30 -28.75 9.33
CA ALA A 172 -13.87 -28.34 10.62
C ALA A 172 -15.41 -28.47 10.62
N ARG A 173 -16.06 -27.99 9.55
CA ARG A 173 -17.52 -28.10 9.38
C ARG A 173 -17.98 -29.56 9.35
N ARG A 174 -17.35 -30.41 8.52
CA ARG A 174 -17.68 -31.85 8.44
C ARG A 174 -17.53 -32.54 9.79
N LEU A 175 -16.45 -32.25 10.52
CA LEU A 175 -16.20 -32.83 11.84
C LEU A 175 -17.26 -32.36 12.86
N ARG A 176 -17.58 -31.07 12.88
CA ARG A 176 -18.62 -30.49 13.73
C ARG A 176 -19.98 -31.17 13.49
N ASP A 177 -20.39 -31.30 12.22
CA ASP A 177 -21.66 -31.93 11.86
C ASP A 177 -21.69 -33.41 12.24
N ALA A 178 -20.58 -34.12 12.04
CA ALA A 178 -20.45 -35.53 12.43
C ALA A 178 -20.53 -35.70 13.95
N LEU A 179 -19.83 -34.87 14.73
CA LEU A 179 -19.91 -34.90 16.19
C LEU A 179 -21.32 -34.58 16.69
N ARG A 180 -22.01 -33.62 16.07
CA ARG A 180 -23.42 -33.33 16.39
C ARG A 180 -24.31 -34.54 16.15
N ARG A 181 -24.15 -35.23 15.02
CA ARG A 181 -24.92 -36.45 14.72
C ARG A 181 -24.64 -37.59 15.68
N LEU A 182 -23.37 -37.79 16.06
CA LEU A 182 -22.94 -38.93 16.88
C LEU A 182 -23.18 -38.73 18.38
N THR A 183 -23.08 -37.48 18.86
CA THR A 183 -23.13 -37.17 20.30
C THR A 183 -24.39 -36.40 20.72
N GLY A 184 -25.13 -35.84 19.76
CA GLY A 184 -26.23 -34.90 20.01
C GLY A 184 -25.79 -33.52 20.49
N ARG A 185 -24.48 -33.26 20.63
CA ARG A 185 -23.94 -32.01 21.19
C ARG A 185 -23.67 -30.96 20.12
N THR A 186 -23.93 -29.70 20.46
CA THR A 186 -23.62 -28.53 19.65
C THR A 186 -22.29 -27.95 20.10
N VAL A 187 -21.24 -28.23 19.32
CA VAL A 187 -19.87 -27.80 19.60
C VAL A 187 -19.33 -26.91 18.47
N ALA A 188 -18.21 -26.27 18.74
CA ALA A 188 -17.34 -25.68 17.71
C ALA A 188 -16.14 -26.59 17.43
N VAL A 189 -15.52 -26.43 16.27
CA VAL A 189 -14.31 -27.15 15.88
C VAL A 189 -13.28 -26.14 15.36
N VAL A 190 -12.05 -26.27 15.83
CA VAL A 190 -10.88 -25.54 15.31
C VAL A 190 -9.84 -26.56 14.84
N VAL A 191 -9.38 -26.43 13.60
CA VAL A 191 -8.22 -27.16 13.08
C VAL A 191 -6.99 -26.29 13.32
N SER A 192 -6.06 -26.75 14.14
CA SER A 192 -4.85 -26.00 14.49
C SER A 192 -3.61 -26.52 13.77
N ASP A 193 -2.69 -25.63 13.42
CA ASP A 193 -1.35 -26.01 12.96
C ASP A 193 -0.26 -25.21 13.67
N THR A 194 0.95 -25.75 13.69
CA THR A 194 2.08 -25.15 14.39
C THR A 194 2.81 -24.16 13.48
N MET A 195 2.89 -22.90 13.91
CA MET A 195 3.49 -21.83 13.12
C MET A 195 4.48 -21.00 13.94
N GLY A 196 5.56 -20.55 13.29
CA GLY A 196 6.39 -19.45 13.79
C GLY A 196 5.70 -18.10 13.59
N ARG A 197 6.31 -17.01 14.05
CA ARG A 197 5.79 -15.67 13.79
C ARG A 197 6.91 -14.62 13.77
N PRO A 198 6.77 -13.54 12.99
CA PRO A 198 7.78 -12.49 12.93
C PRO A 198 8.16 -11.94 14.31
N TRP A 199 9.44 -11.61 14.47
CA TRP A 199 10.02 -10.92 15.63
C TRP A 199 9.95 -11.65 16.99
N ARG A 200 9.49 -12.90 17.04
CA ARG A 200 9.44 -13.71 18.28
C ARG A 200 10.00 -15.10 18.06
N THR A 201 10.86 -15.53 18.98
CA THR A 201 11.37 -16.90 19.02
C THR A 201 10.29 -17.85 19.52
N GLY A 202 10.27 -19.07 19.00
CA GLY A 202 9.33 -20.13 19.36
C GLY A 202 8.14 -20.24 18.40
N VAL A 203 7.46 -21.37 18.50
CA VAL A 203 6.24 -21.67 17.72
C VAL A 203 5.02 -21.67 18.62
N VAL A 204 3.86 -21.37 18.03
CA VAL A 204 2.55 -21.51 18.67
C VAL A 204 1.62 -22.25 17.72
N ASP A 205 0.55 -22.83 18.24
CA ASP A 205 -0.53 -23.30 17.38
C ASP A 205 -1.43 -22.13 17.02
N VAL A 206 -1.82 -22.07 15.75
CA VAL A 206 -2.77 -21.11 15.17
C VAL A 206 -3.91 -21.86 14.48
N ALA A 207 -5.04 -21.22 14.31
CA ALA A 207 -6.17 -21.79 13.58
C ALA A 207 -5.91 -21.72 12.07
N ILE A 208 -6.01 -22.87 11.40
CA ILE A 208 -6.02 -22.95 9.93
C ILE A 208 -7.40 -23.28 9.37
N GLY A 209 -8.32 -23.74 10.23
CA GLY A 209 -9.73 -23.99 9.93
C GLY A 209 -10.61 -23.81 11.16
N ALA A 210 -11.84 -23.33 10.99
CA ALA A 210 -12.79 -23.11 12.07
C ALA A 210 -14.24 -23.30 11.63
N ALA A 211 -15.08 -23.82 12.52
CA ALA A 211 -16.52 -23.95 12.36
C ALA A 211 -17.25 -23.86 13.71
N GLY A 212 -18.37 -23.15 13.79
CA GLY A 212 -19.11 -22.99 15.05
C GLY A 212 -18.53 -21.95 15.99
N ILE A 213 -17.51 -21.20 15.55
CA ILE A 213 -16.84 -20.15 16.32
C ILE A 213 -16.42 -18.99 15.41
N ARG A 214 -16.60 -17.77 15.89
CA ARG A 214 -16.14 -16.54 15.26
C ARG A 214 -14.64 -16.45 15.39
N ALA A 215 -13.95 -16.46 14.25
CA ALA A 215 -12.49 -16.50 14.24
C ALA A 215 -11.86 -15.16 14.66
N VAL A 216 -12.48 -14.04 14.27
CA VAL A 216 -12.08 -12.67 14.64
C VAL A 216 -13.24 -11.96 15.33
N ASP A 217 -13.04 -11.49 16.56
CA ASP A 217 -13.97 -10.58 17.21
C ASP A 217 -13.59 -9.13 16.89
N ASP A 218 -14.43 -8.45 16.11
CA ASP A 218 -14.20 -7.07 15.68
C ASP A 218 -14.80 -6.11 16.71
N LEU A 219 -13.93 -5.51 17.52
CA LEU A 219 -14.32 -4.54 18.55
C LEU A 219 -14.23 -3.11 18.03
N ARG A 220 -13.96 -2.88 16.74
CA ARG A 220 -13.90 -1.53 16.19
C ARG A 220 -15.25 -0.84 16.29
N GLY A 221 -15.22 0.35 16.85
CA GLY A 221 -16.38 1.15 17.13
C GLY A 221 -17.10 0.79 18.43
N ALA A 222 -16.70 -0.27 19.15
CA ALA A 222 -17.17 -0.54 20.50
C ALA A 222 -16.60 0.49 21.48
N THR A 223 -17.23 0.60 22.66
CA THR A 223 -16.84 1.54 23.71
C THR A 223 -16.34 0.78 24.93
N ASP A 224 -15.21 1.20 25.47
CA ASP A 224 -14.64 0.59 26.69
C ASP A 224 -15.34 1.10 27.97
N THR A 225 -14.90 0.59 29.13
CA THR A 225 -15.43 0.96 30.45
C THR A 225 -15.20 2.43 30.82
N HIS A 226 -14.34 3.14 30.08
CA HIS A 226 -14.04 4.56 30.27
C HIS A 226 -14.76 5.44 29.24
N GLY A 227 -15.64 4.88 28.41
CA GLY A 227 -16.36 5.63 27.38
C GLY A 227 -15.55 5.87 26.10
N MET A 228 -14.37 5.28 25.97
CA MET A 228 -13.50 5.48 24.80
C MET A 228 -13.87 4.51 23.68
N ARG A 229 -14.00 5.03 22.45
CA ARG A 229 -14.29 4.23 21.27
C ARG A 229 -13.03 3.53 20.77
N LEU A 230 -13.09 2.22 20.58
CA LEU A 230 -11.98 1.41 20.06
C LEU A 230 -11.86 1.61 18.54
N GLY A 231 -10.68 2.00 18.06
CA GLY A 231 -10.46 2.31 16.64
C GLY A 231 -9.99 1.14 15.77
N MET A 232 -9.13 0.27 16.31
CA MET A 232 -8.41 -0.76 15.52
C MET A 232 -8.44 -2.16 16.15
N THR A 233 -9.23 -2.37 17.21
CA THR A 233 -9.13 -3.59 18.02
C THR A 233 -9.91 -4.73 17.39
N GLU A 234 -9.19 -5.74 16.91
CA GLU A 234 -9.72 -7.01 16.44
C GLU A 234 -9.01 -8.14 17.19
N VAL A 235 -9.77 -9.10 17.72
CA VAL A 235 -9.24 -10.19 18.55
C VAL A 235 -9.30 -11.50 17.76
N ALA A 236 -8.15 -12.12 17.53
CA ALA A 236 -8.04 -13.43 16.87
C ALA A 236 -8.42 -14.58 17.84
N VAL A 237 -9.72 -14.72 18.12
CA VAL A 237 -10.26 -15.69 19.08
C VAL A 237 -9.86 -17.12 18.73
N ALA A 238 -9.96 -17.51 17.45
CA ALA A 238 -9.60 -18.88 17.03
C ALA A 238 -8.11 -19.20 17.27
N ASP A 239 -7.20 -18.23 17.08
CA ASP A 239 -5.78 -18.39 17.38
C ASP A 239 -5.52 -18.48 18.90
N GLN A 240 -6.24 -17.70 19.71
CA GLN A 240 -6.13 -17.81 21.17
C GLN A 240 -6.56 -19.21 21.65
N VAL A 241 -7.63 -19.75 21.08
CA VAL A 241 -8.13 -21.10 21.35
C VAL A 241 -7.13 -22.16 20.90
N ALA A 242 -6.59 -22.04 19.68
CA ALA A 242 -5.58 -22.96 19.16
C ALA A 242 -4.30 -22.97 20.02
N ALA A 243 -3.81 -21.79 20.40
CA ALA A 243 -2.64 -21.63 21.24
C ALA A 243 -2.86 -22.20 22.65
N ALA A 244 -4.03 -21.96 23.26
CA ALA A 244 -4.37 -22.52 24.57
C ALA A 244 -4.47 -24.06 24.53
N ALA A 245 -5.09 -24.61 23.48
CA ALA A 245 -5.20 -26.06 23.30
C ALA A 245 -3.84 -26.75 23.19
N GLU A 246 -2.85 -26.10 22.57
CA GLU A 246 -1.49 -26.65 22.48
C GLU A 246 -0.83 -26.86 23.83
N LEU A 247 -1.13 -26.04 24.84
CA LEU A 247 -0.60 -26.24 26.20
C LEU A 247 -1.04 -27.57 26.81
N ALA A 248 -2.27 -28.02 26.49
CA ALA A 248 -2.79 -29.30 26.94
C ALA A 248 -2.38 -30.47 26.03
N LYS A 249 -2.32 -30.24 24.71
CA LYS A 249 -1.86 -31.24 23.74
C LYS A 249 -0.39 -31.57 24.01
N GLY A 250 0.51 -30.59 23.92
CA GLY A 250 1.95 -30.78 24.02
C GLY A 250 2.56 -31.48 22.81
N LYS A 251 3.66 -30.96 22.29
CA LYS A 251 4.28 -31.39 21.00
C LYS A 251 4.68 -32.86 20.91
N LEU A 252 5.03 -33.50 22.04
CA LEU A 252 5.59 -34.85 22.09
C LEU A 252 4.67 -35.88 22.79
N SER A 253 3.48 -35.47 23.21
CA SER A 253 2.58 -36.33 24.00
C SER A 253 1.79 -37.34 23.17
N GLY A 254 1.80 -37.19 21.84
CA GLY A 254 0.92 -37.96 20.95
C GLY A 254 -0.57 -37.61 21.10
N VAL A 255 -0.92 -36.45 21.66
CA VAL A 255 -2.31 -36.00 21.83
C VAL A 255 -2.70 -35.02 20.70
N PRO A 256 -3.49 -35.46 19.69
CA PRO A 256 -3.84 -34.61 18.56
C PRO A 256 -5.05 -33.70 18.81
N VAL A 257 -5.77 -33.88 19.92
CA VAL A 257 -7.02 -33.17 20.21
C VAL A 257 -7.07 -32.69 21.66
N ALA A 258 -7.59 -31.48 21.86
CA ALA A 258 -7.98 -30.96 23.17
C ALA A 258 -9.36 -30.30 23.08
N VAL A 259 -10.10 -30.28 24.20
CA VAL A 259 -11.38 -29.58 24.33
C VAL A 259 -11.18 -28.32 25.15
N VAL A 260 -11.61 -27.18 24.63
CA VAL A 260 -11.66 -25.90 25.34
C VAL A 260 -13.10 -25.63 25.78
N ARG A 261 -13.32 -25.54 27.08
CA ARG A 261 -14.64 -25.38 27.70
C ARG A 261 -14.75 -24.05 28.42
N GLY A 262 -15.88 -23.36 28.25
CA GLY A 262 -16.23 -22.11 28.96
C GLY A 262 -16.42 -20.88 28.07
N LEU A 263 -16.19 -20.97 26.74
CA LEU A 263 -16.16 -19.81 25.84
C LEU A 263 -17.51 -19.36 25.27
N ALA A 264 -18.54 -20.22 25.24
CA ALA A 264 -19.83 -19.96 24.58
C ALA A 264 -19.69 -19.43 23.13
N PRO A 265 -19.11 -20.23 22.21
CA PRO A 265 -18.74 -19.76 20.89
C PRO A 265 -19.96 -19.38 20.03
N VAL A 266 -19.82 -18.27 19.30
CA VAL A 266 -20.80 -17.81 18.31
C VAL A 266 -20.30 -18.18 16.93
N ASP A 267 -21.15 -18.76 16.08
CA ASP A 267 -20.75 -19.18 14.74
C ASP A 267 -20.49 -17.99 13.79
N ASP A 268 -19.57 -18.19 12.85
CA ASP A 268 -19.28 -17.28 11.75
C ASP A 268 -18.96 -18.11 10.49
N PRO A 269 -19.72 -17.95 9.39
CA PRO A 269 -19.53 -18.76 8.19
C PRO A 269 -18.17 -18.52 7.50
N ARG A 270 -17.47 -17.42 7.80
CA ARG A 270 -16.16 -17.11 7.21
C ARG A 270 -15.05 -18.09 7.62
N GLY A 271 -15.21 -18.78 8.77
CA GLY A 271 -14.20 -19.69 9.29
C GLY A 271 -12.85 -18.99 9.58
N ALA A 272 -11.77 -19.77 9.59
CA ALA A 272 -10.41 -19.26 9.78
C ALA A 272 -9.94 -18.43 8.58
N ARG A 273 -10.48 -18.65 7.37
CA ARG A 273 -10.20 -17.79 6.20
C ARG A 273 -10.54 -16.33 6.44
N GLY A 274 -11.54 -16.05 7.28
CA GLY A 274 -11.89 -14.68 7.69
C GLY A 274 -10.78 -13.95 8.47
N MET A 275 -9.73 -14.65 8.91
CA MET A 275 -8.57 -14.07 9.60
C MET A 275 -7.44 -13.65 8.64
N LEU A 276 -7.48 -14.09 7.39
CA LEU A 276 -6.43 -13.83 6.42
C LEU A 276 -6.53 -12.38 5.93
N ARG A 277 -5.43 -11.63 6.02
CA ARG A 277 -5.38 -10.27 5.46
C ARG A 277 -5.32 -10.31 3.95
N SER A 278 -6.06 -9.41 3.31
CA SER A 278 -5.93 -9.22 1.87
C SER A 278 -4.56 -8.62 1.52
N PRO A 279 -4.07 -8.81 0.28
CA PRO A 279 -2.83 -8.16 -0.17
C PRO A 279 -2.88 -6.62 -0.17
N ALA A 280 -4.06 -6.00 -0.06
CA ALA A 280 -4.21 -4.55 0.05
C ALA A 280 -4.01 -4.05 1.48
N GLU A 281 -4.27 -4.90 2.48
CA GLU A 281 -4.18 -4.57 3.91
C GLU A 281 -2.87 -5.07 4.54
N ASP A 282 -2.12 -5.93 3.85
CA ASP A 282 -0.87 -6.49 4.35
C ASP A 282 0.33 -5.55 4.15
N LEU A 283 0.70 -4.84 5.22
CA LEU A 283 1.90 -4.00 5.26
C LEU A 283 3.21 -4.81 5.12
N PHE A 284 3.17 -6.13 5.30
CA PHE A 284 4.32 -7.04 5.18
C PHE A 284 4.24 -7.91 3.92
N ARG A 285 3.46 -7.47 2.92
CA ARG A 285 3.18 -8.24 1.70
C ARG A 285 4.44 -8.74 1.00
N LEU A 286 5.47 -7.90 0.89
CA LEU A 286 6.72 -8.25 0.23
C LEU A 286 7.80 -8.58 1.25
N GLY A 287 8.53 -9.66 1.02
CA GLY A 287 9.82 -9.85 1.66
C GLY A 287 10.82 -8.78 1.22
N THR A 288 11.87 -8.60 2.00
CA THR A 288 12.90 -7.59 1.74
C THR A 288 13.55 -7.76 0.37
N ALA A 289 13.84 -9.00 -0.05
CA ALA A 289 14.45 -9.27 -1.34
C ALA A 289 13.50 -8.94 -2.50
N GLU A 290 12.24 -9.33 -2.38
CA GLU A 290 11.18 -9.06 -3.35
C GLU A 290 10.92 -7.55 -3.49
N ALA A 291 10.91 -6.81 -2.37
CA ALA A 291 10.75 -5.36 -2.36
C ALA A 291 11.91 -4.65 -3.06
N VAL A 292 13.17 -5.05 -2.79
CA VAL A 292 14.35 -4.50 -3.46
C VAL A 292 14.32 -4.77 -4.95
N GLU A 293 14.01 -6.00 -5.35
CA GLU A 293 13.95 -6.39 -6.75
C GLU A 293 12.81 -5.68 -7.50
N GLN A 294 11.66 -5.48 -6.86
CA GLN A 294 10.59 -4.66 -7.43
C GLN A 294 11.02 -3.22 -7.63
N GLY A 295 11.66 -2.60 -6.63
CA GLY A 295 12.18 -1.24 -6.74
C GLY A 295 13.22 -1.10 -7.86
N ARG A 296 14.15 -2.07 -7.97
CA ARG A 296 15.15 -2.11 -9.04
C ARG A 296 14.51 -2.17 -10.43
N ARG A 297 13.49 -3.01 -10.60
CA ARG A 297 12.78 -3.16 -11.89
C ARG A 297 12.02 -1.89 -12.26
N ALA A 298 11.35 -1.26 -11.31
CA ALA A 298 10.66 0.01 -11.53
C ALA A 298 11.65 1.10 -11.96
N ALA A 299 12.78 1.24 -11.25
CA ALA A 299 13.81 2.21 -11.61
C ALA A 299 14.41 1.96 -13.00
N LEU A 300 14.64 0.70 -13.38
CA LEU A 300 15.13 0.38 -14.73
C LEU A 300 14.09 0.68 -15.82
N ALA A 301 12.80 0.47 -15.55
CA ALA A 301 11.74 0.82 -16.49
C ALA A 301 11.68 2.34 -16.71
N ASP A 302 11.81 3.13 -15.64
CA ASP A 302 11.84 4.59 -15.72
C ASP A 302 13.03 5.11 -16.53
N LEU A 303 14.21 4.49 -16.37
CA LEU A 303 15.42 4.82 -17.12
C LEU A 303 15.35 4.40 -18.59
N ALA A 304 14.63 3.31 -18.90
CA ALA A 304 14.48 2.81 -20.26
C ALA A 304 13.35 3.50 -21.04
N ALA A 305 12.53 4.33 -20.38
CA ALA A 305 11.43 5.04 -21.04
C ALA A 305 11.97 6.04 -22.08
N PRO A 306 11.44 6.04 -23.32
CA PRO A 306 11.93 6.90 -24.40
C PRO A 306 11.83 8.38 -24.01
N GLU A 307 12.81 9.17 -24.45
CA GLU A 307 12.84 10.61 -24.25
C GLU A 307 11.51 11.24 -24.72
N PRO A 308 10.84 12.08 -23.90
CA PRO A 308 9.61 12.72 -24.33
C PRO A 308 9.86 13.58 -25.57
N PRO A 309 8.96 13.59 -26.59
CA PRO A 309 9.10 14.43 -27.78
C PRO A 309 9.38 15.91 -27.45
N ALA A 310 8.73 16.41 -26.40
CA ALA A 310 8.91 17.77 -25.93
C ALA A 310 10.31 18.11 -25.41
N HIS A 311 11.16 17.13 -25.05
CA HIS A 311 12.54 17.43 -24.62
C HIS A 311 13.37 17.94 -25.80
N ALA A 312 13.35 17.20 -26.91
CA ALA A 312 14.02 17.60 -28.14
C ALA A 312 13.53 18.96 -28.64
N ASP A 313 12.22 19.21 -28.59
CA ASP A 313 11.63 20.51 -28.91
C ASP A 313 12.10 21.61 -27.95
N ALA A 314 12.03 21.39 -26.64
CA ALA A 314 12.43 22.38 -25.64
C ALA A 314 13.88 22.81 -25.83
N ARG A 315 14.76 21.84 -26.09
CA ARG A 315 16.16 22.09 -26.39
C ARG A 315 16.34 22.89 -27.68
N ALA A 316 15.65 22.52 -28.75
CA ALA A 316 15.73 23.23 -30.03
C ALA A 316 15.20 24.66 -29.93
N THR A 317 14.05 24.84 -29.27
CA THR A 317 13.38 26.12 -29.03
C THR A 317 14.28 27.07 -28.24
N LEU A 318 14.83 26.64 -27.10
CA LEU A 318 15.72 27.47 -26.30
C LEU A 318 17.06 27.77 -26.98
N ALA A 319 17.58 26.85 -27.80
CA ALA A 319 18.83 27.05 -28.54
C ALA A 319 18.67 28.06 -29.69
N ALA A 320 17.47 28.15 -30.29
CA ALA A 320 17.15 29.09 -31.36
C ALA A 320 16.63 30.44 -30.85
N TRP A 321 16.21 30.51 -29.59
CA TRP A 321 15.63 31.72 -29.01
C TRP A 321 16.67 32.83 -28.88
N THR A 322 16.27 34.05 -29.22
CA THR A 322 17.04 35.28 -28.94
C THR A 322 16.46 35.96 -27.71
N PRO A 323 17.10 35.85 -26.53
CA PRO A 323 16.56 36.39 -25.29
C PRO A 323 16.50 37.92 -25.31
N PRO A 324 15.47 38.54 -24.70
CA PRO A 324 15.25 39.99 -24.75
C PRO A 324 16.29 40.80 -23.96
N ASP A 325 16.94 40.19 -22.98
CA ASP A 325 17.96 40.82 -22.13
C ASP A 325 18.99 39.78 -21.63
N GLU A 326 19.98 40.24 -20.86
CA GLU A 326 21.09 39.42 -20.38
C GLU A 326 20.69 38.46 -19.24
N ASP A 327 19.69 38.81 -18.45
CA ASP A 327 19.16 37.94 -17.39
C ASP A 327 18.47 36.73 -18.01
N GLN A 328 17.64 36.98 -19.03
CA GLN A 328 16.98 35.93 -19.81
C GLN A 328 17.99 35.08 -20.59
N ARG A 329 19.07 35.68 -21.12
CA ARG A 329 20.17 34.93 -21.77
C ARG A 329 20.89 34.00 -20.79
N SER A 330 21.15 34.48 -19.58
CA SER A 330 21.79 33.69 -18.54
C SER A 330 20.93 32.49 -18.15
N LEU A 331 19.63 32.71 -17.93
CA LEU A 331 18.68 31.65 -17.60
C LEU A 331 18.51 30.64 -18.74
N ALA A 332 18.37 31.09 -19.99
CA ALA A 332 18.27 30.20 -21.15
C ALA A 332 19.49 29.26 -21.26
N THR A 333 20.70 29.78 -21.01
CA THR A 333 21.94 29.00 -21.01
C THR A 333 21.93 27.91 -19.93
N VAL A 334 21.44 28.24 -18.72
CA VAL A 334 21.31 27.28 -17.61
C VAL A 334 20.29 26.19 -17.95
N LEU A 335 19.14 26.55 -18.51
CA LEU A 335 18.10 25.60 -18.90
C LEU A 335 18.59 24.66 -20.02
N LEU A 336 19.33 25.17 -21.00
CA LEU A 336 19.95 24.33 -22.05
C LEU A 336 20.94 23.31 -21.47
N ALA A 337 21.84 23.76 -20.60
CA ALA A 337 22.77 22.85 -19.93
C ALA A 337 22.04 21.81 -19.06
N TYR A 338 20.92 22.19 -18.44
CA TYR A 338 20.07 21.28 -17.67
C TYR A 338 19.41 20.22 -18.56
N LEU A 339 18.83 20.63 -19.69
CA LEU A 339 18.24 19.72 -20.68
C LEU A 339 19.28 18.72 -21.20
N ASP A 340 20.49 19.17 -21.52
CA ASP A 340 21.60 18.30 -21.94
C ASP A 340 22.02 17.29 -20.86
N ALA A 341 21.98 17.70 -19.58
CA ALA A 341 22.33 16.83 -18.46
C ALA A 341 21.19 15.86 -18.08
N ARG A 342 19.93 16.19 -18.42
CA ARG A 342 18.73 15.50 -17.92
C ARG A 342 17.74 15.23 -19.06
N PRO A 343 17.81 14.05 -19.70
CA PRO A 343 16.83 13.60 -20.71
C PRO A 343 15.39 13.49 -20.16
N ASP A 344 15.22 13.41 -18.84
CA ASP A 344 13.93 13.36 -18.17
C ASP A 344 13.40 14.74 -17.71
N ALA A 345 14.07 15.84 -18.06
CA ALA A 345 13.75 17.19 -17.59
C ALA A 345 12.35 17.71 -17.96
N THR A 346 11.66 17.13 -18.93
CA THR A 346 10.27 17.48 -19.28
C THR A 346 9.23 16.63 -18.55
N ARG A 347 9.67 15.66 -17.73
CA ARG A 347 8.77 14.79 -16.95
C ARG A 347 8.58 15.36 -15.55
N ARG A 348 7.33 15.40 -15.07
CA ARG A 348 6.99 15.76 -13.68
C ARG A 348 7.75 14.93 -12.63
N ALA A 349 8.14 13.69 -12.96
CA ALA A 349 8.92 12.81 -12.09
C ALA A 349 10.37 13.28 -11.85
N CYS A 350 10.89 14.20 -12.67
CA CYS A 350 12.24 14.76 -12.51
C CYS A 350 12.30 15.67 -11.28
N ARG A 351 12.63 15.07 -10.12
CA ARG A 351 12.66 15.75 -8.82
C ARG A 351 13.61 16.94 -8.73
N PRO A 352 14.83 16.92 -9.33
CA PRO A 352 15.72 18.07 -9.23
C PRO A 352 15.18 19.34 -9.93
N GLY A 353 14.22 19.20 -10.84
CA GLY A 353 13.52 20.28 -11.52
C GLY A 353 12.99 19.82 -12.87
N HIS A 354 11.87 20.37 -13.33
CA HIS A 354 11.30 20.02 -14.64
C HIS A 354 10.72 21.22 -15.35
N LEU A 355 10.69 21.13 -16.69
CA LEU A 355 10.13 22.18 -17.51
C LEU A 355 8.61 22.26 -17.33
N THR A 356 8.12 23.49 -17.39
CA THR A 356 6.71 23.85 -17.52
C THR A 356 6.56 24.81 -18.69
N ALA A 357 5.35 24.92 -19.22
CA ALA A 357 5.03 25.83 -20.30
C ALA A 357 3.87 26.73 -19.86
N SER A 358 4.11 28.03 -19.88
CA SER A 358 3.12 29.03 -19.46
C SER A 358 2.76 29.99 -20.58
N ALA A 359 1.65 30.69 -20.40
CA ALA A 359 1.07 31.61 -21.37
C ALA A 359 0.78 32.96 -20.73
N LEU A 360 1.46 34.00 -21.24
CA LEU A 360 1.04 35.38 -21.03
C LEU A 360 -0.11 35.68 -22.00
N VAL A 361 -1.35 35.58 -21.51
CA VAL A 361 -2.55 35.86 -22.31
C VAL A 361 -2.92 37.35 -22.21
N LEU A 362 -2.77 38.08 -23.30
CA LEU A 362 -3.19 39.48 -23.42
C LEU A 362 -4.50 39.61 -24.17
N ASP A 363 -5.28 40.65 -23.88
CA ASP A 363 -6.49 40.97 -24.64
C ASP A 363 -6.14 41.48 -26.06
N ALA A 364 -7.15 41.63 -26.93
CA ALA A 364 -6.95 42.07 -28.31
C ALA A 364 -6.26 43.45 -28.44
N THR A 365 -6.29 44.26 -27.37
CA THR A 365 -5.68 45.60 -27.33
C THR A 365 -4.26 45.59 -26.75
N GLY A 366 -3.86 44.51 -26.08
CA GLY A 366 -2.62 44.42 -25.30
C GLY A 366 -2.64 45.21 -23.98
N SER A 367 -3.78 45.77 -23.59
CA SER A 367 -3.90 46.61 -22.38
C SER A 367 -4.28 45.83 -21.12
N ARG A 368 -4.74 44.59 -21.27
CA ARG A 368 -5.10 43.71 -20.15
C ARG A 368 -4.42 42.36 -20.24
N VAL A 369 -4.09 41.80 -19.09
CA VAL A 369 -3.54 40.46 -18.92
C VAL A 369 -4.55 39.58 -18.17
N LEU A 370 -4.71 38.33 -18.61
CA LEU A 370 -5.50 37.33 -17.92
C LEU A 370 -4.61 36.59 -16.92
N LEU A 371 -5.02 36.52 -15.66
CA LEU A 371 -4.30 35.84 -14.59
C LEU A 371 -5.22 34.89 -13.85
N THR A 372 -4.65 33.79 -13.37
CA THR A 372 -5.31 32.82 -12.49
C THR A 372 -4.81 32.93 -11.05
N LEU A 373 -5.70 32.81 -10.07
CA LEU A 373 -5.35 32.67 -8.66
C LEU A 373 -5.15 31.19 -8.34
N HIS A 374 -3.88 30.77 -8.25
CA HIS A 374 -3.55 29.36 -8.16
C HIS A 374 -3.63 28.83 -6.70
N PRO A 375 -4.44 27.80 -6.40
CA PRO A 375 -4.81 27.41 -5.04
C PRO A 375 -3.63 26.93 -4.17
N ARG A 376 -2.58 26.35 -4.79
CA ARG A 376 -1.38 25.90 -4.04
C ARG A 376 -0.30 26.96 -3.92
N VAL A 377 -0.29 27.94 -4.83
CA VAL A 377 0.72 29.01 -4.84
C VAL A 377 0.21 30.17 -3.98
N GLY A 378 -1.10 30.40 -3.96
CA GLY A 378 -1.73 31.49 -3.21
C GLY A 378 -1.45 32.86 -3.81
N ALA A 379 -1.18 32.94 -5.11
CA ALA A 379 -0.83 34.16 -5.83
C ALA A 379 -1.46 34.19 -7.24
N TRP A 380 -1.60 35.38 -7.80
CA TRP A 380 -2.01 35.59 -9.18
C TRP A 380 -0.83 35.34 -10.12
N VAL A 381 -0.99 34.39 -11.04
CA VAL A 381 0.03 33.93 -11.99
C VAL A 381 -0.51 33.90 -13.42
N PRO A 382 0.37 33.91 -14.44
CA PRO A 382 0.00 33.50 -15.79
C PRO A 382 -0.58 32.08 -15.82
N LEU A 383 -1.32 31.77 -16.88
CA LEU A 383 -1.87 30.44 -17.10
C LEU A 383 -0.74 29.49 -17.52
N GLY A 384 -0.77 28.23 -17.13
CA GLY A 384 0.31 27.32 -17.48
C GLY A 384 0.46 26.10 -16.59
N GLY A 385 1.17 25.11 -17.11
CA GLY A 385 1.22 23.80 -16.48
C GLY A 385 2.37 22.93 -16.94
N HIS A 386 2.22 21.64 -16.65
CA HIS A 386 3.24 20.66 -16.96
C HIS A 386 3.11 20.21 -18.41
N LEU A 387 4.21 19.76 -18.98
CA LEU A 387 4.16 19.07 -20.25
C LEU A 387 3.55 17.67 -20.03
N GLU A 388 2.59 17.33 -20.87
CA GLU A 388 1.98 16.01 -20.93
C GLU A 388 2.64 15.17 -22.05
N PRO A 389 2.59 13.82 -21.98
CA PRO A 389 3.26 12.94 -22.95
C PRO A 389 2.89 13.19 -24.42
N GLU A 390 1.69 13.70 -24.67
CA GLU A 390 1.14 14.06 -25.97
C GLU A 390 1.62 15.41 -26.51
N ASP A 391 2.21 16.27 -25.66
CA ASP A 391 2.69 17.57 -26.10
C ASP A 391 3.92 17.40 -27.00
N ALA A 392 3.76 17.76 -28.27
CA ALA A 392 4.84 17.71 -29.24
C ALA A 392 5.85 18.86 -29.06
N THR A 393 5.40 20.01 -28.54
CA THR A 393 6.21 21.22 -28.37
C THR A 393 5.85 21.99 -27.10
N LEU A 394 6.78 22.80 -26.59
CA LEU A 394 6.53 23.72 -25.46
C LEU A 394 5.39 24.70 -25.76
N ALA A 395 5.37 25.24 -26.98
CA ALA A 395 4.38 26.22 -27.38
C ALA A 395 2.97 25.60 -27.48
N ALA A 396 2.87 24.33 -27.89
CA ALA A 396 1.61 23.58 -27.89
C ALA A 396 1.11 23.32 -26.47
N ALA A 397 2.00 22.94 -25.54
CA ALA A 397 1.67 22.77 -24.13
C ALA A 397 1.13 24.08 -23.53
N ALA A 398 1.82 25.22 -23.74
CA ALA A 398 1.36 26.52 -23.26
C ALA A 398 -0.02 26.91 -23.82
N ALA A 399 -0.29 26.61 -25.10
CA ALA A 399 -1.58 26.89 -25.72
C ALA A 399 -2.72 25.99 -25.20
N ARG A 400 -2.42 24.71 -24.95
CA ARG A 400 -3.35 23.76 -24.33
C ARG A 400 -3.75 24.23 -22.94
N GLU A 401 -2.77 24.48 -22.07
CA GLU A 401 -2.99 24.94 -20.70
C GLU A 401 -3.80 26.25 -20.68
N ALA A 402 -3.42 27.23 -21.51
CA ALA A 402 -4.16 28.48 -21.61
C ALA A 402 -5.62 28.29 -22.03
N ALA A 403 -5.89 27.39 -22.97
CA ALA A 403 -7.26 27.11 -23.42
C ALA A 403 -8.07 26.36 -22.36
N GLU A 404 -7.48 25.37 -21.69
CA GLU A 404 -8.10 24.54 -20.66
C GLU A 404 -8.43 25.36 -19.40
N GLU A 405 -7.49 26.20 -18.95
CA GLU A 405 -7.66 27.01 -17.74
C GLU A 405 -8.56 28.24 -17.95
N SER A 406 -8.57 28.82 -19.16
CA SER A 406 -9.36 30.03 -19.45
C SER A 406 -10.71 29.78 -20.11
N GLY A 407 -10.91 28.64 -20.77
CA GLY A 407 -12.07 28.39 -21.62
C GLY A 407 -12.20 29.34 -22.81
N ILE A 408 -11.17 30.12 -23.15
CA ILE A 408 -11.19 31.05 -24.29
C ILE A 408 -10.84 30.30 -25.58
N PRO A 409 -11.74 30.25 -26.57
CA PRO A 409 -11.42 29.68 -27.87
C PRO A 409 -10.54 30.64 -28.69
N ASP A 410 -9.89 30.10 -29.72
CA ASP A 410 -9.19 30.87 -30.76
C ASP A 410 -8.09 31.81 -30.23
N LEU A 411 -7.41 31.44 -29.13
CA LEU A 411 -6.21 32.12 -28.66
C LEU A 411 -5.12 32.08 -29.75
N ARG A 412 -4.59 33.24 -30.13
CA ARG A 412 -3.51 33.34 -31.10
C ARG A 412 -2.16 33.24 -30.41
N LEU A 413 -1.47 32.13 -30.63
CA LEU A 413 -0.13 31.85 -30.10
C LEU A 413 0.97 32.54 -30.94
N ASP A 414 1.89 33.22 -30.26
CA ASP A 414 3.24 33.49 -30.76
C ASP A 414 4.15 32.32 -30.34
N PRO A 415 4.67 31.51 -31.28
CA PRO A 415 5.43 30.31 -30.96
C PRO A 415 6.87 30.60 -30.48
N VAL A 416 7.30 31.86 -30.43
CA VAL A 416 8.64 32.24 -29.95
C VAL A 416 8.58 32.49 -28.44
N PRO A 417 9.47 31.87 -27.63
CA PRO A 417 9.52 32.11 -26.19
C PRO A 417 9.55 33.61 -25.87
N LEU A 418 8.81 33.98 -24.84
CA LEU A 418 8.72 35.34 -24.34
C LEU A 418 9.65 35.54 -23.15
N HIS A 419 9.65 34.58 -22.23
CA HIS A 419 10.34 34.65 -20.95
C HIS A 419 10.69 33.24 -20.45
N VAL A 420 11.71 33.13 -19.61
CA VAL A 420 12.04 31.93 -18.85
C VAL A 420 12.19 32.24 -17.37
N GLY A 421 11.66 31.36 -16.53
CA GLY A 421 11.62 31.52 -15.07
C GLY A 421 12.01 30.24 -14.33
N VAL A 422 12.47 30.37 -13.08
CA VAL A 422 12.77 29.23 -12.21
C VAL A 422 12.06 29.41 -10.87
N HIS A 423 11.09 28.55 -10.58
CA HIS A 423 10.18 28.73 -9.45
C HIS A 423 10.31 27.57 -8.44
N PRO A 424 10.65 27.84 -7.16
CA PRO A 424 10.57 26.84 -6.10
C PRO A 424 9.12 26.48 -5.82
N VAL A 425 8.80 25.20 -5.93
CA VAL A 425 7.43 24.70 -5.72
C VAL A 425 7.45 23.36 -5.00
N THR A 426 6.33 23.03 -4.36
CA THR A 426 6.01 21.65 -3.97
C THR A 426 4.96 21.15 -4.95
N CYS A 427 5.41 20.37 -5.94
CA CYS A 427 4.54 19.86 -7.01
C CYS A 427 3.54 18.82 -6.46
N SER A 428 2.60 18.36 -7.29
CA SER A 428 1.58 17.36 -6.95
C SER A 428 2.13 16.03 -6.40
N LEU A 429 3.43 15.76 -6.61
CA LEU A 429 4.14 14.61 -6.05
C LEU A 429 4.53 14.77 -4.57
N GLY A 430 4.25 15.93 -3.95
CA GLY A 430 4.46 16.19 -2.52
C GLY A 430 5.93 16.39 -2.11
N VAL A 431 6.82 16.64 -3.08
CA VAL A 431 8.26 16.79 -2.87
C VAL A 431 8.70 18.18 -3.33
N PRO A 432 9.50 18.92 -2.54
CA PRO A 432 10.08 20.19 -2.99
C PRO A 432 10.90 20.02 -4.27
N THR A 433 10.66 20.88 -5.25
CA THR A 433 11.28 20.84 -6.58
C THR A 433 11.39 22.25 -7.18
N ARG A 434 11.64 22.35 -8.49
CA ARG A 434 11.70 23.58 -9.28
C ARG A 434 10.91 23.41 -10.58
N HIS A 435 10.03 24.36 -10.88
CA HIS A 435 9.54 24.53 -12.25
C HIS A 435 10.54 25.38 -13.03
N LEU A 436 10.96 24.89 -14.19
CA LEU A 436 11.81 25.57 -15.16
C LEU A 436 10.89 26.09 -16.27
N ASP A 437 10.26 27.23 -16.02
CA ASP A 437 9.14 27.69 -16.84
C ASP A 437 9.62 28.37 -18.12
N VAL A 438 8.96 28.05 -19.23
CA VAL A 438 9.08 28.77 -20.50
C VAL A 438 7.73 29.38 -20.84
N THR A 439 7.66 30.70 -20.83
CA THR A 439 6.41 31.44 -21.07
C THR A 439 6.32 31.90 -22.53
N PHE A 440 5.15 31.74 -23.14
CA PHE A 440 4.81 32.18 -24.50
C PHE A 440 3.77 33.31 -24.48
N LEU A 441 3.73 34.11 -25.55
CA LEU A 441 2.73 35.17 -25.70
C LEU A 441 1.49 34.63 -26.43
N LEU A 442 0.31 34.86 -25.87
CA LEU A 442 -0.96 34.56 -26.51
C LEU A 442 -1.84 35.81 -26.54
N THR A 443 -2.57 36.01 -27.64
CA THR A 443 -3.56 37.10 -27.77
C THR A 443 -4.96 36.52 -27.84
N ALA A 444 -5.85 36.98 -26.96
CA ALA A 444 -7.26 36.62 -26.97
C ALA A 444 -8.05 37.38 -28.06
N PRO A 445 -9.10 36.77 -28.64
CA PRO A 445 -9.98 37.46 -29.57
C PRO A 445 -10.70 38.65 -28.91
N ASP A 446 -11.14 39.61 -29.72
CA ASP A 446 -11.88 40.76 -29.21
C ASP A 446 -13.17 40.31 -28.49
N GLY A 447 -13.43 40.90 -27.32
CA GLY A 447 -14.57 40.54 -26.47
C GLY A 447 -14.47 39.17 -25.77
N ALA A 448 -13.30 38.51 -25.74
CA ALA A 448 -13.11 37.23 -25.07
C ALA A 448 -13.54 37.27 -23.58
N ARG A 449 -14.34 36.27 -23.17
CA ARG A 449 -14.80 36.11 -21.79
C ARG A 449 -14.18 34.85 -21.19
N PRO A 450 -13.31 34.99 -20.16
CA PRO A 450 -12.72 33.85 -19.51
C PRO A 450 -13.79 33.08 -18.71
N VAL A 451 -13.65 31.76 -18.71
CA VAL A 451 -14.41 30.81 -17.90
C VAL A 451 -13.42 30.08 -17.01
N ARG A 452 -13.51 30.28 -15.70
CA ARG A 452 -12.62 29.66 -14.72
C ARG A 452 -12.78 28.14 -14.74
N SER A 453 -11.67 27.41 -14.77
CA SER A 453 -11.65 25.98 -14.51
C SER A 453 -11.82 25.64 -13.02
N ASP A 454 -11.98 24.35 -12.71
CA ASP A 454 -11.98 23.85 -11.33
C ASP A 454 -10.57 23.82 -10.70
N GLU A 455 -9.52 24.09 -11.50
CA GLU A 455 -8.13 24.06 -11.05
C GLU A 455 -7.65 25.39 -10.44
N SER A 456 -8.48 26.44 -10.57
CA SER A 456 -8.18 27.80 -10.13
C SER A 456 -9.18 28.28 -9.07
N ASP A 457 -8.72 29.08 -8.09
CA ASP A 457 -9.63 29.72 -7.12
C ASP A 457 -10.38 30.89 -7.77
N ASP A 458 -9.71 31.61 -8.67
CA ASP A 458 -10.26 32.74 -9.43
C ASP A 458 -9.52 32.94 -10.76
N LEU A 459 -10.15 33.64 -11.72
CA LEU A 459 -9.61 33.94 -13.05
C LEU A 459 -10.16 35.27 -13.55
N ALA A 460 -9.28 36.24 -13.82
CA ALA A 460 -9.71 37.59 -14.15
C ALA A 460 -8.75 38.36 -15.05
N TRP A 461 -9.32 39.32 -15.80
CA TRP A 461 -8.58 40.30 -16.57
C TRP A 461 -8.14 41.47 -15.68
N PHE A 462 -6.87 41.83 -15.76
CA PHE A 462 -6.29 42.97 -15.04
C PHE A 462 -5.62 43.94 -16.01
N PRO A 463 -5.71 45.27 -15.79
CA PRO A 463 -4.89 46.22 -16.53
C PRO A 463 -3.40 45.92 -16.33
N VAL A 464 -2.61 45.97 -17.40
CA VAL A 464 -1.16 45.67 -17.33
C VAL A 464 -0.38 46.65 -16.45
N ASP A 465 -0.94 47.84 -16.21
CA ASP A 465 -0.41 48.89 -15.34
C ASP A 465 -1.05 48.94 -13.94
N ALA A 466 -2.01 48.06 -13.66
CA ALA A 466 -2.72 47.99 -12.38
C ALA A 466 -2.99 46.53 -11.95
N LEU A 467 -1.91 45.82 -11.65
CA LEU A 467 -1.92 44.41 -11.25
C LEU A 467 -2.57 44.18 -9.88
N PRO A 468 -3.19 43.01 -9.64
CA PRO A 468 -3.83 42.71 -8.37
C PRO A 468 -2.82 42.57 -7.23
N ALA A 469 -3.30 42.81 -6.00
CA ALA A 469 -2.54 42.44 -4.81
C ALA A 469 -2.30 40.92 -4.80
N GLY A 470 -1.08 40.49 -4.49
CA GLY A 470 -0.70 39.08 -4.53
C GLY A 470 -0.33 38.55 -5.91
N ALA A 471 -0.06 39.41 -6.90
CA ALA A 471 0.59 39.00 -8.14
C ALA A 471 2.05 38.58 -7.88
N VAL A 472 2.53 37.58 -8.64
CA VAL A 472 3.90 37.11 -8.55
C VAL A 472 4.93 38.16 -9.00
N ALA A 473 6.11 38.11 -8.40
CA ALA A 473 7.13 39.17 -8.52
C ALA A 473 7.78 39.26 -9.92
N ASP A 474 7.71 38.19 -10.70
CA ASP A 474 8.20 38.04 -12.07
C ASP A 474 7.18 38.53 -13.13
N LEU A 475 5.96 38.88 -12.72
CA LEU A 475 4.94 39.35 -13.67
C LEU A 475 5.27 40.71 -14.33
N PRO A 476 5.80 41.74 -13.62
CA PRO A 476 6.19 42.99 -14.26
C PRO A 476 7.25 42.87 -15.38
N PRO A 477 8.39 42.15 -15.20
CA PRO A 477 9.34 41.97 -16.30
C PRO A 477 8.75 41.15 -17.45
N LEU A 478 7.93 40.13 -17.16
CA LEU A 478 7.21 39.37 -18.18
C LEU A 478 6.28 40.26 -19.04
N LEU A 479 5.53 41.17 -18.40
CA LEU A 479 4.66 42.12 -19.10
C LEU A 479 5.45 43.12 -19.95
N ALA A 480 6.62 43.58 -19.47
CA ALA A 480 7.50 44.44 -20.24
C ALA A 480 8.01 43.75 -21.51
N HIS A 481 8.36 42.46 -21.43
CA HIS A 481 8.72 41.65 -22.61
C HIS A 481 7.53 41.49 -23.56
N GLY A 482 6.32 41.24 -23.04
CA GLY A 482 5.08 41.16 -23.82
C GLY A 482 4.80 42.45 -24.59
N ALA A 483 4.89 43.61 -23.92
CA ALA A 483 4.69 44.91 -24.54
C ALA A 483 5.73 45.19 -25.64
N ALA A 484 7.01 44.87 -25.41
CA ALA A 484 8.06 45.03 -26.41
C ALA A 484 7.83 44.13 -27.64
N ARG A 485 7.35 42.89 -27.44
CA ARG A 485 7.02 41.95 -28.53
C ARG A 485 5.87 42.47 -29.40
N LEU A 486 4.82 43.03 -28.78
CA LEU A 486 3.70 43.64 -29.52
C LEU A 486 4.13 44.91 -30.27
N ALA A 487 5.03 45.73 -29.71
CA ALA A 487 5.53 46.93 -30.37
C ALA A 487 6.43 46.64 -31.58
N GLY A 488 7.14 45.50 -31.59
CA GLY A 488 8.02 45.07 -32.68
C GLY A 488 7.36 44.28 -33.80
N THR A 489 6.05 44.01 -33.71
CA THR A 489 5.27 43.23 -34.70
C THR A 489 4.37 44.10 -35.60
N GLY A 490 4.47 45.43 -35.47
CA GLY A 490 3.72 46.42 -36.26
C GLY A 490 4.41 46.91 -37.53
#